data_AF-A0A7Y5WUV5-F1
#
_entry.id   AF-A0A7Y5WUV5-F1
#
_cell.length_a   1.000
_cell.length_b   1.000
_cell.length_c   1.000
_cell.angle_alpha   90.00
_cell.angle_beta   90.00
_cell.angle_gamma   90.00
#
_symmetry.space_group_name_H-M   'P 1'
#
loop_
_entity.id
_entity.type
_entity.pdbx_description
1 polymer ?
#
loop_
_entity_poly.entity_id
_entity_poly.type
_entity_poly.pdbx_seq_one_letter_code
_entity_poly.pdbx_strand_id
1 'polypeptide(L)'
;RQRLDASIAATGLKDAVICATGRIDGIDASVASMEYGFIGGSMGVVVGEKITRAIERALDRQLPVVIVSCSGGARMMEGALSLMQMAKISAALARLDRARLPYVSVLTDPTTGGVTASFAMLGDVIIAEPKALIGFAGPRVIEQTIRQKLPEGFQRSEFLLEHGMIDMIVDRRELKAAVARVLRFGAPTAQQGVTAATATSIAAAAALPLPVELAPPKP
;
A
#
# COMPACT_ATOMS: atom_id res chain seq x y z
N ARG A 1 -5.08 -24.23 -20.06
CA ARG A 1 -5.01 -25.34 -19.07
C ARG A 1 -3.57 -25.76 -18.82
N GLN A 2 -2.82 -26.29 -19.80
CA GLN A 2 -1.41 -26.68 -19.63
C GLN A 2 -0.49 -25.61 -18.99
N ARG A 3 -0.58 -24.34 -19.40
CA ARG A 3 0.20 -23.25 -18.76
C ARG A 3 -0.15 -23.02 -17.29
N LEU A 4 -1.44 -23.16 -16.94
CA LEU A 4 -1.91 -23.02 -15.57
C LEU A 4 -1.40 -24.18 -14.71
N ASP A 5 -1.55 -25.41 -15.20
CA ASP A 5 -1.11 -26.62 -14.50
C ASP A 5 0.41 -26.60 -14.28
N ALA A 6 1.18 -26.16 -15.28
CA ALA A 6 2.62 -25.98 -15.18
C ALA A 6 3.02 -24.92 -14.14
N SER A 7 2.34 -23.77 -14.09
CA SER A 7 2.62 -22.73 -13.08
C SER A 7 2.22 -23.18 -11.67
N ILE A 8 1.12 -23.92 -11.52
CA ILE A 8 0.73 -24.52 -10.24
C ILE A 8 1.82 -25.49 -9.76
N ALA A 9 2.29 -26.38 -10.64
CA ALA A 9 3.35 -27.34 -10.30
C ALA A 9 4.68 -26.65 -9.95
N ALA A 10 5.05 -25.58 -10.66
CA ALA A 10 6.31 -24.88 -10.44
C ALA A 10 6.32 -24.01 -9.17
N THR A 11 5.19 -23.41 -8.82
CA THR A 11 5.10 -22.46 -7.69
C THR A 11 4.49 -23.06 -6.43
N GLY A 12 3.74 -24.15 -6.55
CA GLY A 12 2.89 -24.68 -5.48
C GLY A 12 1.67 -23.80 -5.16
N LEU A 13 1.47 -22.69 -5.88
CA LEU A 13 0.36 -21.77 -5.67
C LEU A 13 -0.82 -22.12 -6.58
N LYS A 14 -2.02 -21.74 -6.15
CA LYS A 14 -3.24 -21.89 -6.95
C LYS A 14 -3.42 -20.77 -7.98
N ASP A 15 -2.84 -19.59 -7.71
CA ASP A 15 -2.85 -18.44 -8.61
C ASP A 15 -1.76 -17.43 -8.20
N ALA A 16 -1.56 -16.38 -9.00
CA ALA A 16 -0.51 -15.35 -8.93
C ALA A 16 -0.63 -14.35 -7.78
N VAL A 17 -1.37 -14.68 -6.72
CA VAL A 17 -1.48 -13.83 -5.54
C VAL A 17 -1.68 -14.66 -4.28
N ILE A 18 -1.04 -14.25 -3.19
CA ILE A 18 -1.28 -14.75 -1.84
C ILE A 18 -1.90 -13.62 -1.04
N CYS A 19 -2.99 -13.90 -0.33
CA CYS A 19 -3.66 -12.94 0.53
C CYS A 19 -3.72 -13.49 1.94
N ALA A 20 -3.38 -12.67 2.94
CA ALA A 20 -3.38 -13.05 4.35
C ALA A 20 -3.77 -11.84 5.20
N THR A 21 -4.17 -12.11 6.45
CA THR A 21 -4.24 -11.07 7.49
C THR A 21 -3.23 -11.43 8.56
N GLY A 22 -2.52 -10.43 9.08
CA GLY A 22 -1.50 -10.64 10.09
C GLY A 22 -1.05 -9.33 10.70
N ARG A 23 0.07 -9.36 11.41
CA ARG A 23 0.66 -8.17 12.05
C ARG A 23 1.92 -7.70 11.35
N ILE A 24 1.97 -6.41 11.02
CA ILE A 24 3.18 -5.72 10.56
C ILE A 24 3.66 -4.84 11.71
N ASP A 25 4.73 -5.27 12.38
CA ASP A 25 5.29 -4.61 13.58
C ASP A 25 4.22 -4.21 14.61
N GLY A 26 3.33 -5.17 14.91
CA GLY A 26 2.25 -5.04 15.89
C GLY A 26 0.92 -4.51 15.35
N ILE A 27 0.89 -4.01 14.10
CA ILE A 27 -0.31 -3.44 13.47
C ILE A 27 -1.03 -4.54 12.70
N ASP A 28 -2.30 -4.82 13.05
CA ASP A 28 -3.11 -5.75 12.27
C ASP A 28 -3.38 -5.16 10.88
N ALA A 29 -3.11 -5.93 9.83
CA ALA A 29 -3.25 -5.49 8.44
C ALA A 29 -3.73 -6.65 7.54
N SER A 30 -4.43 -6.29 6.46
CA SER A 30 -4.72 -7.19 5.35
C SER A 30 -3.65 -7.02 4.29
N VAL A 31 -3.01 -8.11 3.88
CA VAL A 31 -1.88 -8.09 2.94
C VAL A 31 -2.18 -8.95 1.74
N ALA A 32 -1.91 -8.44 0.54
CA ALA A 32 -1.85 -9.24 -0.68
C ALA A 32 -0.46 -9.10 -1.31
N SER A 33 0.13 -10.21 -1.73
CA SER A 33 1.41 -10.24 -2.43
C SER A 33 1.27 -11.03 -3.72
N MET A 34 1.62 -10.41 -4.83
CA MET A 34 1.63 -11.07 -6.13
C MET A 34 2.84 -11.99 -6.29
N GLU A 35 2.70 -13.04 -7.09
CA GLU A 35 3.77 -14.00 -7.41
C GLU A 35 4.06 -13.97 -8.92
N TYR A 36 5.21 -13.42 -9.30
CA TYR A 36 5.60 -13.27 -10.70
C TYR A 36 5.84 -14.62 -11.40
N GLY A 37 6.34 -15.63 -10.67
CA GLY A 37 6.55 -16.98 -11.21
C GLY A 37 5.27 -17.64 -11.72
N PHE A 38 4.10 -17.18 -11.26
CA PHE A 38 2.82 -17.66 -11.73
C PHE A 38 2.33 -16.86 -12.95
N ILE A 39 2.66 -17.34 -14.15
CA ILE A 39 2.25 -16.73 -15.43
C ILE A 39 2.58 -15.22 -15.45
N GLY A 40 3.81 -14.85 -15.06
CA GLY A 40 4.28 -13.47 -15.05
C GLY A 40 3.54 -12.56 -14.09
N GLY A 41 2.99 -13.10 -12.99
CA GLY A 41 2.17 -12.34 -12.05
C GLY A 41 0.89 -11.80 -12.67
N SER A 42 0.43 -12.39 -13.78
CA SER A 42 -0.66 -11.81 -14.56
C SER A 42 -1.98 -11.81 -13.78
N MET A 43 -2.70 -10.68 -13.80
CA MET A 43 -3.99 -10.55 -13.13
C MET A 43 -5.10 -11.20 -13.96
N GLY A 44 -5.63 -12.34 -13.48
CA GLY A 44 -6.87 -12.95 -13.95
C GLY A 44 -8.00 -12.84 -12.92
N VAL A 45 -9.12 -13.50 -13.17
CA VAL A 45 -10.33 -13.50 -12.34
C VAL A 45 -10.05 -13.91 -10.90
N VAL A 46 -9.20 -14.91 -10.68
CA VAL A 46 -8.86 -15.37 -9.32
C VAL A 46 -8.03 -14.34 -8.58
N VAL A 47 -7.07 -13.69 -9.24
CA VAL A 47 -6.30 -12.59 -8.64
C VAL A 47 -7.24 -11.46 -8.24
N GLY A 48 -8.11 -11.05 -9.17
CA GLY A 48 -9.12 -10.01 -8.94
C GLY A 48 -10.04 -10.33 -7.76
N GLU A 49 -10.58 -11.54 -7.70
CA GLU A 49 -11.43 -12.00 -6.60
C GLU A 49 -10.68 -12.04 -5.26
N LYS A 50 -9.47 -12.60 -5.23
CA LYS A 50 -8.69 -12.74 -3.99
C LYS A 50 -8.31 -11.39 -3.39
N ILE A 51 -7.86 -10.45 -4.23
CA ILE A 51 -7.54 -9.08 -3.80
C ILE A 51 -8.80 -8.36 -3.33
N THR A 52 -9.90 -8.46 -4.10
CA THR A 52 -11.19 -7.85 -3.72
C THR A 52 -11.65 -8.35 -2.36
N ARG A 53 -11.64 -9.67 -2.13
CA ARG A 53 -11.99 -10.26 -0.82
C ARG A 53 -11.03 -9.86 0.29
N ALA A 54 -9.76 -9.62 -0.01
CA ALA A 54 -8.79 -9.13 0.97
C ALA A 54 -9.12 -7.70 1.41
N ILE A 55 -9.55 -6.85 0.48
CA ILE A 55 -10.01 -5.48 0.76
C ILE A 55 -11.34 -5.50 1.52
N GLU A 56 -12.31 -6.31 1.09
CA GLU A 56 -13.60 -6.44 1.78
C GLU A 56 -13.45 -6.97 3.20
N ARG A 57 -12.59 -7.96 3.42
CA ARG A 57 -12.25 -8.42 4.77
C ARG A 57 -11.59 -7.31 5.60
N ALA A 58 -10.79 -6.45 4.98
CA ALA A 58 -10.19 -5.31 5.66
C ALA A 58 -11.24 -4.26 6.04
N LEU A 59 -12.21 -4.00 5.17
CA LEU A 59 -13.38 -3.16 5.46
C LEU A 59 -14.17 -3.70 6.66
N ASP A 60 -14.51 -4.98 6.66
CA ASP A 60 -15.29 -5.60 7.74
C ASP A 60 -14.56 -5.56 9.09
N ARG A 61 -13.24 -5.70 9.06
CA ARG A 61 -12.38 -5.77 10.26
C ARG A 61 -11.72 -4.44 10.62
N GLN A 62 -12.00 -3.37 9.87
CA GLN A 62 -11.38 -2.05 10.03
C GLN A 62 -9.84 -2.11 10.03
N LEU A 63 -9.27 -2.83 9.06
CA LEU A 63 -7.83 -3.00 8.92
C LEU A 63 -7.27 -2.15 7.77
N PRO A 64 -6.06 -1.61 7.90
CA PRO A 64 -5.31 -1.11 6.75
C PRO A 64 -5.01 -2.25 5.76
N VAL A 65 -4.80 -1.86 4.50
CA VAL A 65 -4.49 -2.77 3.39
C VAL A 65 -3.07 -2.48 2.87
N VAL A 66 -2.32 -3.54 2.61
CA VAL A 66 -1.02 -3.46 1.92
C VAL A 66 -1.04 -4.41 0.73
N ILE A 67 -0.74 -3.90 -0.47
CA ILE A 67 -0.66 -4.75 -1.68
C ILE A 67 0.74 -4.63 -2.28
N VAL A 68 1.46 -5.74 -2.34
CA VAL A 68 2.74 -5.89 -3.03
C VAL A 68 2.47 -6.36 -4.45
N SER A 69 2.67 -5.46 -5.40
CA SER A 69 2.42 -5.66 -6.82
C SER A 69 3.67 -6.12 -7.54
N CYS A 70 3.53 -7.19 -8.32
CA CYS A 70 4.54 -7.72 -9.23
C CYS A 70 3.81 -8.39 -10.39
N SER A 71 3.79 -7.77 -11.56
CA SER A 71 2.97 -8.22 -12.69
C SER A 71 3.46 -7.72 -14.05
N GLY A 72 3.39 -8.61 -15.04
CA GLY A 72 3.45 -8.29 -16.46
C GLY A 72 2.15 -7.72 -17.04
N GLY A 73 1.07 -7.58 -16.24
CA GLY A 73 -0.21 -7.01 -16.65
C GLY A 73 -1.41 -7.96 -16.52
N ALA A 74 -2.44 -7.73 -17.34
CA ALA A 74 -3.67 -8.52 -17.32
C ALA A 74 -3.46 -9.90 -17.98
N ARG A 75 -4.12 -10.94 -17.45
CA ARG A 75 -3.99 -12.30 -17.98
C ARG A 75 -4.79 -12.45 -19.26
N MET A 76 -4.10 -12.32 -20.40
CA MET A 76 -4.73 -12.35 -21.72
C MET A 76 -5.53 -13.65 -22.00
N MET A 77 -5.18 -14.77 -21.35
CA MET A 77 -5.89 -16.05 -21.51
C MET A 77 -7.35 -16.00 -21.07
N GLU A 78 -7.70 -15.05 -20.19
CA GLU A 78 -9.06 -14.85 -19.70
C GLU A 78 -9.72 -13.61 -20.35
N GLY A 79 -9.02 -12.95 -21.29
CA GLY A 79 -9.55 -11.87 -22.13
C GLY A 79 -10.17 -10.71 -21.34
N ALA A 80 -11.39 -10.33 -21.73
CA ALA A 80 -12.13 -9.22 -21.11
C ALA A 80 -12.38 -9.43 -19.61
N LEU A 81 -12.43 -10.67 -19.13
CA LEU A 81 -12.62 -10.94 -17.70
C LEU A 81 -11.43 -10.43 -16.88
N SER A 82 -10.20 -10.55 -17.37
CA SER A 82 -9.01 -9.98 -16.74
C SER A 82 -9.05 -8.45 -16.70
N LEU A 83 -9.53 -7.82 -17.78
CA LEU A 83 -9.71 -6.37 -17.83
C LEU A 83 -10.70 -5.90 -16.75
N MET A 84 -11.82 -6.59 -16.58
CA MET A 84 -12.83 -6.24 -15.58
C MET A 84 -12.32 -6.34 -14.14
N GLN A 85 -11.24 -7.09 -13.89
CA GLN A 85 -10.66 -7.14 -12.54
C GLN A 85 -10.05 -5.80 -12.13
N MET A 86 -9.60 -4.97 -13.08
CA MET A 86 -9.16 -3.60 -12.79
C MET A 86 -10.28 -2.80 -12.13
N ALA A 87 -11.44 -2.73 -12.80
CA ALA A 87 -12.61 -2.01 -12.31
C ALA A 87 -13.10 -2.56 -10.96
N LYS A 88 -13.11 -3.89 -10.81
CA LYS A 88 -13.55 -4.56 -9.59
C LYS A 88 -12.70 -4.20 -8.38
N ILE A 89 -11.37 -4.33 -8.49
CA ILE A 89 -10.48 -4.02 -7.37
C ILE A 89 -10.54 -2.52 -7.07
N SER A 90 -10.52 -1.66 -8.10
CA SER A 90 -10.64 -0.20 -7.92
C SER A 90 -11.94 0.19 -7.21
N ALA A 91 -13.06 -0.47 -7.51
CA ALA A 91 -14.33 -0.22 -6.82
C ALA A 91 -14.28 -0.63 -5.34
N ALA A 92 -13.57 -1.72 -5.02
CA ALA A 92 -13.34 -2.13 -3.63
C ALA A 92 -12.43 -1.13 -2.89
N LEU A 93 -11.36 -0.65 -3.53
CA LEU A 93 -10.49 0.39 -2.96
C LEU A 93 -11.24 1.71 -2.76
N ALA A 94 -12.15 2.10 -3.67
CA ALA A 94 -12.99 3.27 -3.47
C ALA A 94 -13.91 3.15 -2.24
N ARG A 95 -14.34 1.94 -1.87
CA ARG A 95 -15.05 1.70 -0.60
C ARG A 95 -14.12 1.81 0.60
N LEU A 96 -12.88 1.34 0.48
CA LEU A 96 -11.83 1.45 1.50
C LEU A 96 -11.49 2.92 1.81
N ASP A 97 -11.32 3.75 0.78
CA ASP A 97 -11.09 5.19 0.89
C ASP A 97 -12.26 5.90 1.61
N ARG A 98 -13.51 5.60 1.23
CA ARG A 98 -14.70 6.13 1.93
C ARG A 98 -14.77 5.73 3.40
N ALA A 99 -14.26 4.54 3.74
CA ALA A 99 -14.14 4.07 5.12
C ALA A 99 -12.92 4.66 5.85
N ARG A 100 -12.10 5.49 5.19
CA ARG A 100 -10.89 6.12 5.74
C ARG A 100 -9.88 5.11 6.27
N LEU A 101 -9.77 3.95 5.62
CA LEU A 101 -8.79 2.92 5.97
C LEU A 101 -7.55 3.04 5.08
N PRO A 102 -6.32 3.08 5.65
CA PRO A 102 -5.10 3.28 4.87
C PRO A 102 -4.84 2.15 3.87
N TYR A 103 -4.44 2.52 2.67
CA TYR A 103 -3.97 1.62 1.63
C TYR A 103 -2.54 1.98 1.20
N VAL A 104 -1.61 1.06 1.44
CA VAL A 104 -0.22 1.17 0.98
C VAL A 104 -0.02 0.26 -0.23
N SER A 105 0.34 0.86 -1.36
CA SER A 105 0.74 0.13 -2.57
C SER A 105 2.26 -0.01 -2.59
N VAL A 106 2.75 -1.23 -2.74
CA VAL A 106 4.18 -1.53 -2.88
C VAL A 106 4.44 -2.07 -4.28
N LEU A 107 5.29 -1.39 -5.03
CA LEU A 107 5.62 -1.71 -6.41
C LEU A 107 6.98 -2.39 -6.48
N THR A 108 6.99 -3.58 -7.05
CA THR A 108 8.22 -4.36 -7.25
C THR A 108 8.49 -4.56 -8.73
N ASP A 109 9.70 -5.01 -9.06
CA ASP A 109 10.11 -5.24 -10.44
C ASP A 109 9.60 -6.59 -10.98
N PRO A 110 8.82 -6.63 -12.07
CA PRO A 110 8.18 -5.53 -12.78
C PRO A 110 6.73 -5.28 -12.28
N THR A 111 6.22 -4.05 -12.41
CA THR A 111 4.79 -3.74 -12.24
C THR A 111 4.27 -3.01 -13.46
N THR A 112 3.59 -3.72 -14.35
CA THR A 112 3.20 -3.21 -15.67
C THR A 112 1.74 -3.45 -16.04
N GLY A 113 1.28 -2.78 -17.10
CA GLY A 113 0.00 -3.07 -17.74
C GLY A 113 -1.20 -2.67 -16.89
N GLY A 114 -2.24 -3.52 -16.95
CA GLY A 114 -3.50 -3.28 -16.24
C GLY A 114 -3.36 -3.23 -14.72
N VAL A 115 -2.33 -3.85 -14.14
CA VAL A 115 -2.07 -3.76 -12.69
C VAL A 115 -1.62 -2.36 -12.31
N THR A 116 -0.64 -1.80 -13.04
CA THR A 116 -0.19 -0.41 -12.88
C THR A 116 -1.32 0.58 -13.11
N ALA A 117 -2.12 0.39 -14.17
CA ALA A 117 -3.26 1.25 -14.48
C ALA A 117 -4.51 1.01 -13.60
N SER A 118 -4.38 0.29 -12.49
CA SER A 118 -5.47 0.08 -11.53
C SER A 118 -4.95 0.15 -10.10
N PHE A 119 -5.16 -0.88 -9.30
CA PHE A 119 -4.93 -0.86 -7.86
C PHE A 119 -3.49 -0.53 -7.45
N ALA A 120 -2.49 -0.83 -8.28
CA ALA A 120 -1.10 -0.53 -7.94
C ALA A 120 -0.81 0.98 -7.88
N MET A 121 -1.54 1.83 -8.61
CA MET A 121 -1.38 3.29 -8.61
C MET A 121 -2.49 4.03 -7.84
N LEU A 122 -3.32 3.31 -7.06
CA LEU A 122 -4.42 3.88 -6.28
C LEU A 122 -4.13 3.87 -4.77
N GLY A 123 -2.85 3.75 -4.38
CA GLY A 123 -2.42 3.80 -2.98
C GLY A 123 -2.55 5.19 -2.38
N ASP A 124 -2.86 5.28 -1.09
CA ASP A 124 -2.69 6.52 -0.33
C ASP A 124 -1.20 6.87 -0.22
N VAL A 125 -0.37 5.83 -0.12
CA VAL A 125 1.08 5.91 -0.25
C VAL A 125 1.55 4.80 -1.18
N ILE A 126 2.33 5.20 -2.18
CA ILE A 126 2.94 4.36 -3.19
C ILE A 126 4.44 4.28 -2.90
N ILE A 127 4.90 3.08 -2.55
CA ILE A 127 6.30 2.76 -2.28
C ILE A 127 6.82 1.90 -3.42
N ALA A 128 8.02 2.18 -3.93
CA ALA A 128 8.68 1.30 -4.89
C ALA A 128 10.02 0.78 -4.39
N GLU A 129 10.41 -0.40 -4.87
CA GLU A 129 11.77 -0.89 -4.71
C GLU A 129 12.74 -0.17 -5.67
N PRO A 130 14.03 -0.04 -5.32
CA PRO A 130 15.02 0.61 -6.19
C PRO A 130 15.10 -0.04 -7.57
N LYS A 131 15.21 0.78 -8.61
CA LYS A 131 15.32 0.39 -10.02
C LYS A 131 14.15 -0.45 -10.56
N ALA A 132 13.01 -0.52 -9.87
CA ALA A 132 11.87 -1.31 -10.31
C ALA A 132 11.30 -0.78 -11.64
N LEU A 133 10.99 -1.66 -12.59
CA LEU A 133 10.33 -1.29 -13.85
C LEU A 133 8.82 -1.15 -13.63
N ILE A 134 8.32 0.07 -13.72
CA ILE A 134 6.92 0.40 -13.47
C ILE A 134 6.36 1.20 -14.64
N GLY A 135 5.27 0.73 -15.24
CA GLY A 135 4.61 1.50 -16.29
C GLY A 135 3.48 0.79 -17.01
N PHE A 136 2.58 1.56 -17.62
CA PHE A 136 1.41 0.99 -18.29
C PHE A 136 1.79 0.14 -19.51
N ALA A 137 2.62 0.66 -20.41
CA ALA A 137 3.10 -0.07 -21.59
C ALA A 137 4.57 -0.46 -21.40
N GLY A 138 4.97 -1.64 -21.88
CA GLY A 138 6.38 -2.03 -21.85
C GLY A 138 7.24 -1.14 -22.74
N PRO A 139 8.52 -0.90 -22.39
CA PRO A 139 9.40 0.04 -23.08
C PRO A 139 9.52 -0.28 -24.59
N ARG A 140 9.59 -1.56 -24.94
CA ARG A 140 9.65 -2.04 -26.32
C ARG A 140 8.46 -1.56 -27.17
N VAL A 141 7.24 -1.59 -26.62
CA VAL A 141 6.03 -1.17 -27.35
C VAL A 141 6.04 0.34 -27.56
N ILE A 142 6.52 1.08 -26.56
CA ILE A 142 6.61 2.54 -26.63
C ILE A 142 7.62 2.94 -27.71
N GLU A 143 8.83 2.40 -27.68
CA GLU A 143 9.88 2.68 -28.68
C GLU A 143 9.43 2.39 -30.11
N GLN A 144 8.72 1.27 -30.31
CA GLN A 144 8.17 0.91 -31.63
C GLN A 144 7.11 1.91 -32.11
N THR A 145 6.34 2.49 -31.19
CA THR A 145 5.26 3.43 -31.51
C THR A 145 5.82 4.82 -31.84
N ILE A 146 6.73 5.35 -31.01
CA ILE A 146 7.30 6.69 -31.19
C ILE A 146 8.49 6.71 -32.15
N ARG A 147 9.05 5.54 -32.47
CA ARG A 147 10.25 5.34 -33.31
C ARG A 147 11.48 6.11 -32.82
N GLN A 148 11.62 6.24 -31.50
CA GLN A 148 12.72 6.91 -30.82
C GLN A 148 13.19 6.04 -29.65
N LYS A 149 14.45 6.20 -29.26
CA LYS A 149 14.99 5.55 -28.06
C LYS A 149 14.43 6.24 -26.81
N LEU A 150 14.10 5.44 -25.81
CA LEU A 150 13.69 5.99 -24.52
C LEU A 150 14.88 6.56 -23.76
N PRO A 151 14.68 7.61 -22.94
CA PRO A 151 15.70 8.10 -22.03
C PRO A 151 16.25 7.00 -21.13
N GLU A 152 17.49 7.15 -20.68
CA GLU A 152 18.04 6.27 -19.65
C GLU A 152 17.22 6.36 -18.36
N GLY A 153 16.95 5.23 -17.72
CA GLY A 153 16.14 5.19 -16.51
C GLY A 153 14.62 5.36 -16.74
N PHE A 154 14.16 5.47 -17.98
CA PHE A 154 12.72 5.53 -18.27
C PHE A 154 11.96 4.37 -17.62
N GLN A 155 10.82 4.66 -16.99
CA GLN A 155 10.00 3.71 -16.22
C GLN A 155 10.67 3.08 -14.98
N ARG A 156 11.85 3.54 -14.56
CA ARG A 156 12.44 3.12 -13.28
C ARG A 156 11.81 3.87 -12.12
N SER A 157 11.85 3.28 -10.93
CA SER A 157 11.34 3.89 -9.70
C SER A 157 11.88 5.31 -9.48
N GLU A 158 13.15 5.56 -9.79
CA GLU A 158 13.80 6.88 -9.68
C GLU A 158 13.15 7.89 -10.63
N PHE A 159 12.94 7.49 -11.88
CA PHE A 159 12.25 8.32 -12.88
C PHE A 159 10.80 8.61 -12.44
N LEU A 160 10.08 7.62 -11.93
CA LEU A 160 8.70 7.81 -11.48
C LEU A 160 8.62 8.71 -10.24
N LEU A 161 9.59 8.62 -9.32
CA LEU A 161 9.68 9.49 -8.15
C LEU A 161 9.90 10.96 -8.58
N GLU A 162 10.82 11.21 -9.51
CA GLU A 162 11.07 12.55 -10.05
C GLU A 162 9.84 13.18 -10.73
N HIS A 163 8.96 12.35 -11.29
CA HIS A 163 7.72 12.79 -11.95
C HIS A 163 6.50 12.78 -11.03
N GLY A 164 6.67 12.53 -9.73
CA GLY A 164 5.59 12.58 -8.73
C GLY A 164 4.57 11.43 -8.82
N MET A 165 4.95 10.30 -9.42
CA MET A 165 4.07 9.12 -9.55
C MET A 165 4.20 8.13 -8.38
N ILE A 166 5.25 8.27 -7.57
CA ILE A 166 5.57 7.41 -6.42
C ILE A 166 5.99 8.34 -5.28
N ASP A 167 5.67 7.99 -4.03
CA ASP A 167 5.99 8.83 -2.87
C ASP A 167 7.40 8.59 -2.31
N MET A 168 7.87 7.33 -2.37
CA MET A 168 9.20 6.98 -1.87
C MET A 168 9.76 5.70 -2.48
N ILE A 169 11.10 5.63 -2.51
CA ILE A 169 11.85 4.43 -2.90
C ILE A 169 12.49 3.84 -1.65
N VAL A 170 12.26 2.55 -1.41
CA VAL A 170 12.71 1.87 -0.20
C VAL A 170 13.35 0.52 -0.54
N ASP A 171 14.56 0.30 -0.05
CA ASP A 171 15.24 -0.99 -0.17
C ASP A 171 14.45 -2.10 0.56
N ARG A 172 14.38 -3.29 -0.06
CA ARG A 172 13.63 -4.45 0.47
C ARG A 172 13.94 -4.77 1.93
N ARG A 173 15.18 -4.55 2.39
CA ARG A 173 15.61 -4.79 3.77
C ARG A 173 14.90 -3.88 4.78
N GLU A 174 14.50 -2.69 4.36
CA GLU A 174 13.86 -1.67 5.20
C GLU A 174 12.34 -1.56 4.95
N LEU A 175 11.85 -2.23 3.91
CA LEU A 175 10.46 -2.12 3.43
C LEU A 175 9.42 -2.40 4.52
N LYS A 176 9.63 -3.45 5.33
CA LYS A 176 8.72 -3.78 6.46
C LYS A 176 8.60 -2.60 7.43
N ALA A 177 9.73 -2.00 7.81
CA ALA A 177 9.77 -0.89 8.75
C ALA A 177 9.19 0.40 8.15
N ALA A 178 9.40 0.64 6.85
CA ALA A 178 8.81 1.77 6.13
C ALA A 178 7.27 1.64 6.04
N VAL A 179 6.76 0.48 5.62
CA VAL A 179 5.32 0.20 5.59
C VAL A 179 4.71 0.35 6.98
N ALA A 180 5.34 -0.20 8.03
CA ALA A 180 4.87 -0.03 9.40
C ALA A 180 4.79 1.45 9.81
N ARG A 181 5.77 2.27 9.42
CA ARG A 181 5.79 3.71 9.71
C ARG A 181 4.63 4.45 9.05
N VAL A 182 4.38 4.15 7.77
CA VAL A 182 3.24 4.71 7.02
C VAL A 182 1.92 4.29 7.66
N LEU A 183 1.78 3.01 8.00
CA LEU A 183 0.57 2.50 8.64
C LEU A 183 0.34 3.13 10.02
N ARG A 184 1.39 3.40 10.82
CA ARG A 184 1.24 4.11 12.11
C ARG A 184 0.80 5.55 11.93
N PHE A 185 1.23 6.21 10.85
CA PHE A 185 0.83 7.58 10.55
C PHE A 185 -0.62 7.66 10.08
N GLY A 186 -1.04 6.73 9.21
CA GLY A 186 -2.39 6.70 8.65
C GLY A 186 -3.43 6.01 9.55
N ALA A 187 -3.00 5.21 10.53
CA ALA A 187 -3.93 4.60 11.48
C ALA A 187 -4.68 5.72 12.21
N PRO A 188 -6.02 5.68 12.28
CA PRO A 188 -6.73 6.56 13.19
C PRO A 188 -6.13 6.31 14.56
N THR A 189 -5.63 7.39 15.19
CA THR A 189 -5.16 7.34 16.57
C THR A 189 -6.27 6.66 17.35
N ALA A 190 -6.11 5.36 17.66
CA ALA A 190 -6.84 4.75 18.75
C ALA A 190 -6.61 5.76 19.86
N GLN A 191 -7.68 6.37 20.37
CA GLN A 191 -7.57 7.24 21.53
C GLN A 191 -6.76 6.44 22.52
N GLN A 192 -5.45 6.71 22.58
CA GLN A 192 -4.60 6.22 23.63
C GLN A 192 -5.27 6.90 24.78
N GLY A 193 -5.99 6.10 25.57
CA GLY A 193 -6.60 6.59 26.78
C GLY A 193 -5.49 7.36 27.45
N VAL A 194 -5.63 8.69 27.47
CA VAL A 194 -4.99 9.50 28.48
C VAL A 194 -5.55 8.87 29.73
N THR A 195 -4.82 7.91 30.28
CA THR A 195 -5.11 7.40 31.60
C THR A 195 -5.16 8.67 32.44
N ALA A 196 -6.32 8.90 33.04
CA ALA A 196 -6.59 10.01 33.93
C ALA A 196 -5.77 9.86 35.22
N ALA A 197 -4.45 9.77 35.08
CA ALA A 197 -3.47 9.63 36.14
C ALA A 197 -2.62 10.91 36.31
N THR A 198 -2.71 11.86 35.38
CA THR A 198 -2.02 13.17 35.50
C THR A 198 -2.92 14.32 35.93
N ALA A 199 -4.24 14.11 36.07
CA ALA A 199 -5.16 15.14 36.56
C ALA A 199 -5.10 15.33 38.09
N THR A 200 -4.53 14.40 38.85
CA THR A 200 -4.44 14.50 40.32
C THR A 200 -3.23 15.31 40.79
N SER A 201 -2.19 15.53 39.97
CA SER A 201 -0.98 16.25 40.42
C SER A 201 -1.02 17.76 40.18
N ILE A 202 -2.01 18.29 39.43
CA ILE A 202 -2.12 19.74 39.18
C ILE A 202 -2.98 20.43 40.26
N ALA A 203 -3.93 19.71 40.86
CA ALA A 203 -4.77 20.26 41.92
C ALA A 203 -4.03 20.52 43.25
N ALA A 204 -2.88 19.88 43.48
CA ALA A 204 -2.09 20.06 44.70
C ALA A 204 -1.17 21.30 44.67
N ALA A 205 -0.93 21.91 43.49
CA ALA A 205 -0.05 23.07 43.34
C ALA A 205 -0.77 24.43 43.46
N ALA A 206 -2.11 24.43 43.58
CA ALA A 206 -2.91 25.65 43.64
C ALA A 206 -3.16 26.17 45.08
N ALA A 207 -2.55 25.57 46.10
CA ALA A 207 -2.66 26.00 47.49
C ALA A 207 -1.32 26.54 48.02
N LEU A 208 -0.86 27.66 47.47
CA LEU A 208 0.17 28.50 48.11
C LEU A 208 -0.54 29.69 48.78
N PRO A 209 -0.29 29.97 50.07
CA PRO A 209 -0.94 31.07 50.77
C PRO A 209 -0.50 32.43 50.20
N LEU A 210 -1.47 33.35 50.14
CA LEU A 210 -1.33 34.73 49.64
C LEU A 210 -0.18 35.49 50.34
N PRO A 211 0.58 36.36 49.64
CA PRO A 211 1.60 37.18 50.27
C PRO A 211 1.01 38.23 51.23
N VAL A 212 1.81 38.47 52.26
CA VAL A 212 1.62 39.35 53.42
C VAL A 212 1.30 40.80 53.04
N GLU A 213 0.37 41.37 53.81
CA GLU A 213 -0.07 42.77 53.84
C GLU A 213 1.12 43.74 54.03
N LEU A 214 1.33 44.65 53.07
CA LEU A 214 2.31 45.73 53.17
C LEU A 214 1.77 46.85 54.06
N ALA A 215 2.44 47.09 55.19
CA ALA A 215 2.13 48.16 56.11
C ALA A 215 2.30 49.56 55.46
N PRO A 216 1.46 50.56 55.83
CA PRO A 216 1.56 51.90 55.27
C PRO A 216 2.77 52.66 55.84
N PRO A 217 3.36 53.60 55.08
CA PRO A 217 4.45 54.43 55.58
C PRO A 217 3.95 55.41 56.66
N LYS A 218 4.71 55.49 57.77
CA LYS A 218 4.58 56.48 58.85
C LYS A 218 5.29 57.81 58.45
N PRO A 219 4.95 58.94 59.10
CA PRO A 219 4.79 60.26 58.48
C PRO A 219 6.07 60.92 57.97
#